data_AF-A0A1H4Z8A0-F1
#
_entry.id   AF-A0A1H4Z8A0-F1
#
_cell.length_a   1.000
_cell.length_b   1.000
_cell.length_c   1.000
_cell.angle_alpha   90.00
_cell.angle_beta   90.00
_cell.angle_gamma   90.00
#
_symmetry.space_group_name_H-M   'P 1'
#
loop_
_entity.id
_entity.type
_entity.pdbx_description
1 polymer ?
#
loop_
_entity_poly.entity_id
_entity_poly.type
_entity_poly.pdbx_seq_one_letter_code
_entity_poly.pdbx_strand_id
1 'polypeptide(L)'
;MSTEPRIAVVSLLVAKALEIDEPDWCTGHRTDEAQFKPDITHYGPEHTIEINGVQVLQAMLAQSPYAQRAPRDLTLYVEEGSFTGSYTPAGVEQLADALEQAAAELRTLGHGLADLLTGGGR
;
A
#
# COMPACT_ATOMS: atom_id res chain seq x y z
N MET A 1 -42.77 -40.42 -6.03
CA MET A 1 -41.72 -39.38 -6.00
C MET A 1 -40.61 -39.84 -6.92
N SER A 2 -40.35 -39.12 -8.02
CA SER A 2 -39.36 -39.55 -9.03
C SER A 2 -37.94 -39.47 -8.44
N THR A 3 -37.19 -40.55 -8.58
CA THR A 3 -35.78 -40.70 -8.13
C THR A 3 -34.78 -40.40 -9.25
N GLU A 4 -35.21 -39.79 -10.35
CA GLU A 4 -34.29 -39.43 -11.43
C GLU A 4 -33.28 -38.35 -10.98
N PRO A 5 -31.97 -38.55 -11.25
CA PRO A 5 -30.94 -37.57 -10.91
C PRO A 5 -31.22 -36.24 -11.61
N ARG A 6 -31.19 -35.14 -10.85
CA ARG A 6 -31.35 -33.78 -11.39
C ARG A 6 -29.98 -33.13 -11.52
N ILE A 7 -29.73 -32.52 -12.67
CA ILE A 7 -28.50 -31.75 -12.92
C ILE A 7 -28.77 -30.29 -12.57
N ALA A 8 -27.85 -29.67 -11.84
CA ALA A 8 -27.81 -28.24 -11.59
C ALA A 8 -26.50 -27.67 -12.14
N VAL A 9 -26.57 -26.45 -12.70
CA VAL A 9 -25.40 -25.68 -13.09
C VAL A 9 -25.10 -24.69 -11.97
N VAL A 10 -23.89 -24.77 -11.42
CA VAL A 10 -23.41 -23.85 -10.38
C VAL A 10 -22.07 -23.27 -10.82
N SER A 11 -21.82 -22.00 -10.51
CA SER A 11 -20.52 -21.36 -10.76
C SER A 11 -19.53 -21.74 -9.67
N LEU A 12 -18.32 -22.13 -10.06
CA LEU A 12 -17.22 -22.42 -9.15
C LEU A 12 -16.03 -21.52 -9.47
N LEU A 13 -15.34 -21.04 -8.43
CA LEU A 13 -14.01 -20.47 -8.57
C LEU A 13 -13.01 -21.64 -8.66
N VAL A 14 -12.25 -21.71 -9.75
CA VAL A 14 -11.22 -22.74 -9.96
C VAL A 14 -9.87 -22.03 -10.11
N ALA A 15 -9.00 -22.22 -9.11
CA ALA A 15 -7.63 -21.73 -9.18
C ALA A 15 -6.81 -22.58 -10.15
N LYS A 16 -6.04 -21.92 -11.02
CA LYS A 16 -5.07 -22.55 -11.92
C LYS A 16 -3.84 -21.67 -12.02
N ALA A 17 -2.67 -22.27 -12.24
CA ALA A 17 -1.46 -21.52 -12.53
C ALA A 17 -1.65 -20.69 -13.82
N LEU A 18 -1.13 -19.48 -13.81
CA LEU A 18 -1.13 -18.56 -14.93
C LEU A 18 0.27 -17.96 -15.05
N GLU A 19 0.90 -18.13 -16.22
CA GLU A 19 2.15 -17.46 -16.53
C GLU A 19 1.89 -15.97 -16.82
N ILE A 20 2.74 -15.12 -16.26
CA ILE A 20 2.74 -13.67 -16.43
C ILE A 20 4.17 -13.18 -16.61
N ASP A 21 4.32 -12.02 -17.24
CA ASP A 21 5.61 -11.35 -17.33
C ASP A 21 5.91 -10.65 -16.01
N GLU A 22 7.07 -10.92 -15.41
CA GLU A 22 7.57 -10.18 -14.24
C GLU A 22 8.65 -9.19 -14.66
N PRO A 23 8.55 -7.92 -14.24
CA PRO A 23 9.63 -6.97 -14.46
C PRO A 23 10.85 -7.31 -13.58
N ASP A 24 12.03 -6.89 -14.01
CA ASP A 24 13.32 -7.19 -13.37
C ASP A 24 13.47 -6.67 -11.93
N TRP A 25 12.74 -5.63 -11.58
CA TRP A 25 12.68 -5.06 -10.23
C TRP A 25 11.69 -5.79 -9.30
N CYS A 26 10.83 -6.66 -9.82
CA CYS A 26 9.87 -7.40 -9.01
C CYS A 26 10.60 -8.42 -8.14
N THR A 27 10.19 -8.53 -6.88
CA THR A 27 10.75 -9.52 -5.93
C THR A 27 10.14 -10.91 -6.07
N GLY A 28 9.16 -11.06 -6.96
CA GLY A 28 8.49 -12.32 -7.32
C GLY A 28 7.23 -12.61 -6.48
N HIS A 29 6.35 -13.44 -7.04
CA HIS A 29 5.08 -13.83 -6.44
C HIS A 29 5.20 -15.21 -5.77
N ARG A 30 5.48 -15.26 -4.46
CA ARG A 30 5.77 -16.54 -3.77
C ARG A 30 4.53 -17.23 -3.20
N THR A 31 3.49 -16.47 -2.85
CA THR A 31 2.27 -16.95 -2.19
C THR A 31 1.00 -16.26 -2.69
N ASP A 32 1.10 -15.51 -3.78
CA ASP A 32 0.02 -14.61 -4.19
C ASP A 32 -1.08 -15.40 -4.88
N GLU A 33 -2.14 -15.69 -4.13
CA GLU A 33 -3.34 -16.36 -4.61
C GLU A 33 -4.29 -15.34 -5.27
N ALA A 34 -3.82 -14.68 -6.33
CA ALA A 34 -4.67 -13.80 -7.11
C ALA A 34 -5.87 -14.60 -7.65
N GLN A 35 -7.09 -14.17 -7.27
CA GLN A 35 -8.31 -14.84 -7.69
C GLN A 35 -8.61 -14.57 -9.17
N PHE A 36 -8.27 -13.36 -9.64
CA PHE A 36 -8.38 -12.95 -11.02
C PHE A 36 -7.08 -12.31 -11.51
N LYS A 37 -6.79 -12.43 -12.81
CA LYS A 37 -5.63 -11.79 -13.44
C LYS A 37 -5.51 -10.27 -13.13
N PRO A 38 -6.59 -9.48 -13.10
CA PRO A 38 -6.53 -8.07 -12.72
C PRO A 38 -6.10 -7.77 -11.28
N ASP A 39 -6.10 -8.77 -10.39
CA ASP A 39 -5.71 -8.62 -8.98
C ASP A 39 -4.19 -8.70 -8.78
N ILE A 40 -3.45 -9.06 -9.84
CA ILE A 40 -2.00 -9.23 -9.79
C ILE A 40 -1.32 -7.86 -9.73
N THR A 41 -0.49 -7.68 -8.71
CA THR A 41 0.37 -6.50 -8.50
C THR A 41 1.81 -6.94 -8.29
N HIS A 42 2.74 -6.39 -9.07
CA HIS A 42 4.16 -6.59 -8.85
C HIS A 42 4.64 -5.62 -7.78
N TYR A 43 5.35 -6.15 -6.79
CA TYR A 43 6.00 -5.38 -5.74
C TYR A 43 7.52 -5.49 -5.83
N GLY A 44 8.19 -4.35 -5.64
CA GLY A 44 9.64 -4.27 -5.45
C GLY A 44 10.02 -4.58 -3.99
N PRO A 45 11.31 -4.42 -3.62
CA PRO A 45 11.75 -4.55 -2.24
C PRO A 45 11.05 -3.54 -1.33
N GLU A 46 10.74 -4.00 -0.11
CA GLU A 46 10.13 -3.16 0.92
C GLU A 46 11.19 -2.29 1.61
N HIS A 47 10.84 -1.04 1.86
CA HIS A 47 11.65 -0.06 2.57
C HIS A 47 10.89 0.45 3.80
N THR A 48 11.36 0.08 4.98
CA THR A 48 10.82 0.55 6.26
C THR A 48 11.41 1.92 6.62
N ILE A 49 10.56 2.86 7.02
CA ILE A 49 10.93 4.16 7.56
C ILE A 49 10.48 4.20 9.02
N GLU A 50 11.44 4.39 9.92
CA GLU A 50 11.23 4.29 11.36
C GLU A 50 11.48 5.61 12.09
N ILE A 51 10.71 5.85 13.16
CA ILE A 51 10.98 6.89 14.15
C ILE A 51 11.17 6.20 15.50
N ASN A 52 12.34 6.36 16.11
CA ASN A 52 12.69 5.73 17.39
C ASN A 52 12.51 4.20 17.41
N GLY A 53 12.81 3.52 16.29
CA GLY A 53 12.67 2.06 16.17
C GLY A 53 11.22 1.58 16.02
N VAL A 54 10.28 2.49 15.78
CA VAL A 54 8.89 2.17 15.44
C VAL A 54 8.68 2.48 13.96
N GLN A 55 8.19 1.50 13.20
CA GLN A 55 7.80 1.71 11.81
C GLN A 55 6.68 2.75 11.73
N VAL A 56 6.91 3.79 10.94
CA VAL A 56 5.93 4.84 10.65
C VAL A 56 5.44 4.73 9.22
N LEU A 57 6.35 4.46 8.27
CA LEU A 57 5.99 4.20 6.89
C LEU A 57 6.66 2.93 6.37
N GLN A 58 6.03 2.31 5.39
CA GLN A 58 6.62 1.29 4.54
C GLN A 58 6.40 1.67 3.08
N ALA A 59 7.45 1.61 2.27
CA ALA A 59 7.40 2.01 0.88
C ALA A 59 7.97 0.93 -0.02
N MET A 60 7.37 0.75 -1.20
CA MET A 60 7.84 -0.20 -2.21
C MET A 60 7.36 0.23 -3.59
N LEU A 61 8.11 -0.17 -4.63
CA LEU A 61 7.60 -0.05 -5.99
C LEU A 61 6.39 -0.96 -6.17
N ALA A 62 5.34 -0.44 -6.82
CA ALA A 62 4.13 -1.21 -7.11
C ALA A 62 3.63 -0.93 -8.53
N GLN A 63 3.21 -2.01 -9.21
CA GLN A 63 2.54 -1.91 -10.50
C GLN A 63 1.50 -3.02 -10.67
N SER A 64 0.27 -2.65 -11.02
CA SER A 64 -0.82 -3.59 -11.31
C SER A 64 -1.12 -3.60 -12.82
N PRO A 65 -0.32 -4.29 -13.66
CA PRO A 65 -0.36 -4.15 -15.12
C PRO A 65 -1.68 -4.61 -15.74
N TYR A 66 -2.42 -5.47 -15.05
CA TYR A 66 -3.69 -6.03 -15.52
C TYR A 66 -4.92 -5.35 -14.90
N ALA A 67 -4.73 -4.33 -14.06
CA ALA A 67 -5.82 -3.61 -13.41
C ALA A 67 -6.81 -3.06 -14.45
N GLN A 68 -8.10 -3.21 -14.15
CA GLN A 68 -9.18 -2.72 -15.03
C GLN A 68 -9.78 -1.40 -14.54
N ARG A 69 -9.64 -1.09 -13.25
CA ARG A 69 -10.30 0.03 -12.58
C ARG A 69 -9.34 0.97 -11.84
N ALA A 70 -8.03 0.75 -11.99
CA ALA A 70 -6.97 1.55 -11.41
C ALA A 70 -5.89 1.83 -12.47
N PRO A 71 -5.06 2.87 -12.29
CA PRO A 71 -3.89 3.10 -13.12
C PRO A 71 -2.96 1.87 -13.15
N ARG A 72 -2.26 1.71 -14.27
CA ARG A 72 -1.32 0.59 -14.51
C ARG A 72 0.14 1.04 -14.45
N ASP A 73 0.36 2.30 -14.14
CA ASP A 73 1.68 2.91 -14.09
C ASP A 73 2.47 2.37 -12.89
N LEU A 74 3.79 2.35 -13.02
CA LEU A 74 4.68 2.10 -11.90
C LEU A 74 4.60 3.26 -10.91
N THR A 75 4.37 2.96 -9.64
CA THR A 75 4.24 3.95 -8.57
C THR A 75 5.09 3.57 -7.37
N LEU A 76 5.31 4.52 -6.47
CA LEU A 76 5.73 4.21 -5.11
C LEU A 76 4.48 4.00 -4.27
N TYR A 77 4.25 2.77 -3.84
CA TYR A 77 3.22 2.46 -2.86
C TYR A 77 3.78 2.72 -1.47
N VAL A 78 3.04 3.47 -0.67
CA VAL A 78 3.40 3.85 0.70
C VAL A 78 2.27 3.45 1.63
N GLU A 79 2.62 2.76 2.71
CA GLU A 79 1.73 2.38 3.80
C GLU A 79 2.08 3.18 5.07
N GLU A 80 1.08 3.73 5.72
CA GLU A 80 1.13 4.44 7.01
C GLU A 80 0.02 3.89 7.92
N GLY A 81 0.32 2.88 8.72
CA GLY A 81 -0.67 2.26 9.61
C GLY A 81 -1.89 1.71 8.84
N SER A 82 -3.06 2.36 8.99
CA SER A 82 -4.28 1.97 8.29
C SER A 82 -4.51 2.71 6.96
N PHE A 83 -3.60 3.61 6.58
CA PHE A 83 -3.66 4.38 5.35
C PHE A 83 -2.63 3.85 4.36
N THR A 84 -2.99 3.77 3.08
CA THR A 84 -2.06 3.38 2.02
C THR A 84 -2.32 4.22 0.78
N GLY A 85 -1.27 4.54 0.01
CA GLY A 85 -1.38 5.32 -1.22
C GLY A 85 -0.33 4.97 -2.26
N SER A 86 -0.68 5.14 -3.53
CA SER A 86 0.24 5.00 -4.67
C SER A 86 0.58 6.37 -5.23
N TYR A 87 1.88 6.68 -5.29
CA TYR A 87 2.38 8.00 -5.65
C TYR A 87 3.19 7.95 -6.94
N THR A 88 2.98 8.94 -7.81
CA THR A 88 3.90 9.24 -8.90
C THR A 88 5.20 9.85 -8.34
N PRO A 89 6.30 9.94 -9.10
CA PRO A 89 7.52 10.58 -8.61
C PRO A 89 7.29 12.00 -8.04
N ALA A 90 6.49 12.83 -8.74
CA ALA A 90 6.14 14.15 -8.23
C ALA A 90 5.24 14.10 -6.98
N GLY A 91 4.37 13.09 -6.88
CA GLY A 91 3.56 12.86 -5.68
C GLY A 91 4.39 12.44 -4.46
N VAL A 92 5.50 11.73 -4.66
CA VAL A 92 6.44 11.38 -3.59
C VAL A 92 7.11 12.63 -3.02
N GLU A 93 7.56 13.55 -3.89
CA GLU A 93 8.12 14.84 -3.45
C GLU A 93 7.08 15.65 -2.64
N GLN A 94 5.83 15.70 -3.12
CA GLN A 94 4.74 16.38 -2.40
C GLN A 94 4.44 15.73 -1.04
N LEU A 95 4.49 14.40 -0.96
CA LEU A 95 4.31 13.69 0.31
C LEU A 95 5.45 14.01 1.28
N ALA A 96 6.69 14.03 0.79
CA ALA A 96 7.86 14.40 1.59
C ALA A 96 7.73 15.83 2.15
N ASP A 97 7.38 16.80 1.31
CA ASP A 97 7.14 18.19 1.71
C ASP A 97 6.04 18.29 2.79
N ALA A 98 4.96 17.52 2.66
CA ALA A 98 3.88 17.49 3.63
C ALA A 98 4.33 16.92 4.99
N LEU A 99 5.17 15.88 4.98
CA LEU A 99 5.75 15.30 6.19
C LEU A 99 6.71 16.28 6.89
N GLU A 100 7.49 17.06 6.12
CA GLU A 100 8.34 18.11 6.69
C GLU A 100 7.52 19.22 7.35
N GLN A 101 6.41 19.63 6.72
CA GLN A 101 5.48 20.61 7.29
C GLN A 101 4.84 20.08 8.58
N ALA A 102 4.36 18.84 8.59
CA ALA A 102 3.83 18.20 9.80
C ALA A 102 4.87 18.16 10.93
N ALA A 103 6.14 17.87 10.61
CA ALA A 103 7.22 17.93 11.58
C ALA A 103 7.46 19.36 12.12
N ALA A 104 7.32 20.39 11.28
CA ALA A 104 7.42 21.79 11.71
C ALA A 104 6.26 22.20 12.64
N GLU A 105 5.04 21.74 12.34
CA GLU A 105 3.87 21.93 13.21
C GLU A 105 4.07 21.27 14.58
N LEU A 106 4.56 20.03 14.60
CA LEU A 106 4.87 19.32 15.84
C LEU A 106 5.89 20.07 16.71
N ARG A 107 6.92 20.66 16.10
CA ARG A 107 7.90 21.50 16.82
C ARG A 107 7.24 22.74 17.43
N THR A 108 6.34 23.39 16.69
CA THR A 108 5.60 24.55 17.18
C THR A 108 4.76 24.20 18.40
N LEU A 109 4.04 23.07 18.34
CA LEU A 109 3.28 22.55 19.49
C LEU A 109 4.20 22.23 20.69
N GLY A 110 5.38 21.65 20.43
CA GLY A 110 6.38 21.38 21.47
C GLY A 110 6.89 22.65 22.16
N HIS A 111 7.10 23.74 21.42
CA HIS A 111 7.43 25.04 22.01
C HIS A 111 6.29 25.57 22.91
N GLY A 112 5.04 25.50 22.42
CA GLY A 112 3.88 25.91 23.22
C GLY A 112 3.73 25.10 24.51
N LEU A 113 4.03 23.80 24.47
CA LEU A 113 4.07 22.95 25.68
C LEU A 113 5.15 23.41 26.66
N ALA A 114 6.36 23.71 26.17
CA ALA A 114 7.46 24.18 27.01
C ALA A 114 7.12 25.52 27.71
N ASP A 115 6.49 26.45 27.00
CA ASP A 115 6.05 27.73 27.55
C ASP A 115 5.02 27.53 28.68
N LEU A 116 4.05 26.62 28.50
CA LEU A 116 3.07 26.30 29.53
C LEU A 116 3.72 25.70 30.79
N LEU A 117 4.66 24.76 30.61
CA LEU A 117 5.35 24.09 31.72
C LEU A 117 6.27 25.03 32.51
N THR A 118 6.81 26.08 31.88
CA THR A 118 7.74 27.02 32.54
C THR A 118 7.06 28.15 33.31
N GLY A 119 5.71 28.26 33.27
CA GLY A 119 4.96 29.20 34.11
C GLY A 119 3.89 30.04 33.42
N GLY A 120 3.30 29.56 32.31
CA GLY A 120 2.20 30.23 31.61
C GLY A 120 0.82 30.13 32.28
N GLY A 121 0.73 29.70 33.54
CA GLY A 121 -0.48 29.81 34.35
C GLY A 121 -0.54 31.16 35.06
N ARG A 122 -1.11 32.16 34.38
CA ARG A 122 -1.63 33.39 35.00
C ARG A 122 -3.14 33.40 34.93
#